data_AF-A0A8B5PR39-F1
#
_entry.id   AF-A0A8B5PR39-F1
#
_cell.length_a   1.000
_cell.length_b   1.000
_cell.length_c   1.000
_cell.angle_alpha   90.00
_cell.angle_beta   90.00
_cell.angle_gamma   90.00
#
_symmetry.space_group_name_H-M   'P 1'
#
loop_
_entity.id
_entity.type
_entity.pdbx_description
1 polymer ?
#
loop_
_entity_poly.entity_id
_entity_poly.type
_entity_poly.pdbx_seq_one_letter_code
_entity_poly.pdbx_strand_id
1 'polypeptide(L)'
;FQETVTFHDLVLAVVDEQHRFGVHQRLAITAKGDAPDMLVMTATPIPRTLVLTAFGDMDVSKLTEKPAGRQPIRTVTLPMERLDELVGRMVDAVAEGQKIYWIC
;
A
#
# COMPACT_ATOMS: atom_id res chain seq x y z
N PHE A 1 4.58 -1.74 18.88
CA PHE A 1 4.38 -0.28 18.85
C PHE A 1 5.20 0.32 19.99
N GLN A 2 5.81 1.49 19.84
CA GLN A 2 6.66 2.06 20.90
C GLN A 2 5.79 2.52 22.08
N GLU A 3 5.91 1.85 23.22
CA GLU A 3 5.16 2.17 24.45
C GLU A 3 5.55 3.53 25.04
N THR A 4 6.79 3.97 24.79
CA THR A 4 7.39 5.17 25.39
C THR A 4 6.90 6.49 24.81
N VAL A 5 6.22 6.47 23.65
CA VAL A 5 5.73 7.70 23.02
C VAL A 5 4.41 8.11 23.65
N THR A 6 4.43 9.21 24.41
CA THR A 6 3.27 9.89 24.95
C THR A 6 2.93 11.10 24.10
N PHE A 7 1.65 11.28 23.79
CA PHE A 7 1.16 12.45 23.08
C PHE A 7 0.56 13.43 24.09
N HIS A 8 0.76 14.73 23.86
CA HIS A 8 0.12 15.76 24.68
C HIS A 8 -1.39 15.83 24.42
N ASP A 9 -1.78 15.81 23.14
CA ASP A 9 -3.18 15.82 22.69
C ASP A 9 -3.27 15.12 21.32
N LEU A 10 -3.55 13.82 21.33
CA LEU A 10 -3.68 13.02 20.11
C LEU A 10 -5.14 13.06 19.64
N VAL A 11 -5.38 13.78 18.55
CA VAL A 11 -6.72 13.94 17.96
C VAL A 11 -6.89 13.23 16.62
N LEU A 12 -5.81 12.95 15.89
CA LEU A 12 -5.86 12.30 14.58
C LEU A 12 -4.65 11.38 14.37
N ALA A 13 -4.92 10.18 13.86
CA ALA A 13 -3.90 9.23 13.41
C ALA A 13 -4.14 8.86 11.94
N VAL A 14 -3.08 8.97 11.14
CA VAL A 14 -3.09 8.56 9.72
C VAL A 14 -2.23 7.32 9.57
N VAL A 15 -2.81 6.25 9.05
CA VAL A 15 -2.14 4.97 8.81
C VAL A 15 -2.10 4.71 7.31
N ASP A 16 -0.90 4.53 6.76
CA ASP A 16 -0.70 4.15 5.36
C ASP A 16 -0.26 2.68 5.25
N GLU A 17 -0.60 2.05 4.12
CA GLU A 17 -0.39 0.62 3.85
C GLU A 17 -0.87 -0.30 4.98
N GLN A 18 -2.16 -0.22 5.26
CA GLN A 18 -2.80 -0.88 6.40
C GLN A 18 -2.53 -2.39 6.54
N HIS A 19 -2.17 -3.10 5.47
CA HIS A 19 -1.83 -4.52 5.52
C HIS A 19 -0.60 -4.81 6.42
N ARG A 20 0.25 -3.82 6.67
CA ARG A 20 1.38 -3.93 7.62
C ARG A 20 0.98 -3.63 9.06
N PHE A 21 -0.19 -3.05 9.28
CA PHE A 21 -0.68 -2.62 10.59
C PHE A 21 -1.79 -3.54 11.07
N GLY A 22 -1.41 -4.48 11.94
CA GLY A 22 -2.35 -5.43 12.54
C GLY A 22 -3.34 -4.75 13.51
N VAL A 23 -4.46 -5.42 13.77
CA VAL A 23 -5.53 -4.95 14.66
C VAL A 23 -5.00 -4.45 16.02
N HIS A 24 -4.06 -5.19 16.62
CA HIS A 24 -3.46 -4.84 17.92
C HIS A 24 -2.75 -3.49 17.92
N GLN A 25 -2.15 -3.09 16.80
CA GLN A 25 -1.43 -1.82 16.71
C GLN A 25 -2.41 -0.64 16.61
N ARG A 26 -3.57 -0.84 15.97
CA ARG A 26 -4.64 0.18 15.94
C ARG A 26 -5.20 0.42 17.35
N LEU A 27 -5.50 -0.65 18.08
CA LEU A 27 -5.98 -0.56 19.47
C LEU A 27 -4.97 0.19 20.35
N ALA A 28 -3.67 -0.03 20.13
CA ALA A 28 -2.62 0.68 20.85
C ALA A 28 -2.55 2.18 20.52
N ILE A 29 -2.95 2.62 19.32
CA ILE A 29 -3.05 4.05 18.96
C ILE A 29 -4.29 4.66 19.58
N THR A 30 -5.44 3.98 19.48
CA THR A 30 -6.70 4.44 20.08
C THR A 30 -6.56 4.60 21.60
N ALA A 31 -5.77 3.75 22.26
CA ALA A 31 -5.50 3.84 23.70
C ALA A 31 -4.55 4.99 24.11
N LYS A 32 -3.90 5.69 23.17
CA LYS A 32 -2.95 6.77 23.45
C LYS A 32 -3.56 8.18 23.48
N GLY A 33 -4.83 8.31 23.12
CA GLY A 33 -5.61 9.55 23.18
C GLY A 33 -7.04 9.26 23.60
N ASP A 34 -7.84 10.30 23.78
CA ASP A 34 -9.28 10.15 24.04
C ASP A 34 -10.00 9.97 22.71
N ALA A 35 -10.10 8.71 22.25
CA ALA A 35 -10.76 8.33 21.00
C ALA A 35 -10.35 9.18 19.76
N PRO A 36 -9.06 9.18 19.37
CA PRO A 36 -8.60 9.96 18.23
C PRO A 36 -9.25 9.51 16.92
N ASP A 37 -9.44 10.47 16.01
CA ASP A 37 -9.86 10.19 14.63
C ASP A 37 -8.83 9.31 13.93
N MET A 38 -9.31 8.37 13.12
CA MET A 38 -8.47 7.37 12.46
C MET A 38 -8.69 7.39 10.95
N LEU A 39 -7.70 7.84 10.19
CA LEU A 39 -7.68 7.76 8.74
C LEU A 39 -6.77 6.62 8.29
N VAL A 40 -7.35 5.60 7.66
CA VAL A 40 -6.61 4.43 7.17
C VAL A 40 -6.61 4.41 5.65
N MET A 41 -5.41 4.32 5.06
CA MET A 41 -5.19 4.33 3.61
C MET A 41 -4.51 3.03 3.15
N THR A 42 -4.82 2.61 1.92
CA THR A 42 -4.18 1.45 1.27
C THR A 42 -4.22 1.60 -0.24
N ALA A 43 -3.15 1.17 -0.91
CA ALA A 43 -3.14 1.02 -2.36
C ALA A 43 -3.78 -0.30 -2.82
N THR A 44 -3.84 -1.31 -1.95
CA THR A 44 -4.41 -2.63 -2.26
C THR A 44 -5.93 -2.62 -2.05
N PRO A 45 -6.74 -2.94 -3.08
CA PRO A 45 -8.19 -3.00 -2.92
C PRO A 45 -8.57 -4.10 -1.93
N ILE A 46 -9.09 -3.72 -0.76
CA ILE A 46 -9.58 -4.68 0.22
C ILE A 46 -10.95 -5.21 -0.24
N PRO A 47 -11.17 -6.54 -0.24
CA PRO A 47 -12.45 -7.12 -0.56
C PRO A 47 -13.56 -6.48 0.29
N ARG A 48 -14.65 -6.06 -0.34
CA ARG A 48 -15.74 -5.34 0.34
C ARG A 48 -16.29 -6.10 1.57
N THR A 49 -16.31 -7.43 1.50
CA THR A 49 -16.72 -8.29 2.61
C THR A 49 -15.74 -8.24 3.78
N LEU A 50 -14.43 -8.16 3.50
CA LEU A 50 -13.40 -8.01 4.53
C LEU A 50 -13.43 -6.60 5.15
N VAL A 51 -13.80 -5.58 4.37
CA VAL A 51 -13.99 -4.22 4.89
C VAL A 51 -15.07 -4.20 5.97
N LEU A 52 -16.24 -4.79 5.70
CA LEU A 52 -17.37 -4.80 6.63
C LEU A 52 -17.11 -5.62 7.90
N THR A 53 -16.29 -6.67 7.83
CA THR A 53 -16.02 -7.52 9.00
C THR A 53 -14.85 -7.03 9.84
N ALA A 54 -13.79 -6.50 9.23
CA ALA A 54 -12.58 -6.07 9.93
C ALA A 54 -12.55 -4.56 10.28
N PHE A 55 -13.45 -3.77 9.67
CA PHE A 55 -13.50 -2.31 9.76
C PHE A 55 -14.95 -1.79 9.82
N GLY A 56 -15.88 -2.62 10.30
CA GLY A 56 -17.32 -2.50 10.03
C GLY A 56 -17.98 -1.14 10.26
N ASP A 57 -17.51 -0.35 11.23
CA ASP A 57 -18.00 0.98 11.60
C ASP A 57 -17.27 2.14 10.90
N MET A 58 -16.26 1.86 10.07
CA MET A 58 -15.51 2.89 9.36
C MET A 58 -16.17 3.27 8.04
N ASP A 59 -16.33 4.58 7.82
CA ASP A 59 -16.70 5.12 6.51
C ASP A 59 -15.60 4.85 5.47
N VAL A 60 -16.02 4.47 4.26
CA VAL A 60 -15.10 4.06 3.19
C VAL A 60 -15.14 5.04 2.04
N SER A 61 -14.01 5.69 1.78
CA SER A 61 -13.79 6.47 0.57
C SER A 61 -12.90 5.70 -0.42
N LYS A 62 -13.23 5.75 -1.72
CA LYS A 62 -12.48 5.08 -2.79
C LYS A 62 -12.03 6.08 -3.84
N LEU A 63 -10.73 6.11 -4.09
CA LEU A 63 -10.12 6.88 -5.17
C LEU A 63 -9.90 5.96 -6.37
N THR A 64 -10.76 6.04 -7.37
CA THR A 64 -10.73 5.18 -8.57
C THR A 64 -9.95 5.78 -9.74
N GLU A 65 -9.74 7.09 -9.71
CA GLU A 65 -9.10 7.82 -10.81
C GLU A 65 -7.59 7.87 -10.64
N LYS A 66 -6.89 7.86 -11.78
CA LYS A 66 -5.43 8.02 -11.82
C LYS A 66 -5.10 9.50 -11.95
N PRO A 67 -4.00 9.98 -11.34
CA PRO A 67 -3.52 11.33 -11.58
C PRO A 67 -3.18 11.55 -13.06
N ALA A 68 -3.32 12.80 -13.50
CA ALA A 68 -3.04 13.20 -14.88
C ALA A 68 -1.60 12.84 -15.29
N GLY A 69 -1.43 12.40 -16.54
CA GLY A 69 -0.11 12.05 -17.10
C GLY A 69 0.40 10.65 -16.77
N ARG A 70 -0.33 9.83 -16.00
CA ARG A 70 0.07 8.44 -15.71
C ARG A 70 -0.04 7.55 -16.96
N GLN A 71 1.10 7.16 -17.52
CA GLN A 71 1.17 6.22 -18.64
C GLN A 71 0.78 4.79 -18.22
N PRO A 72 0.13 4.01 -19.09
CA PRO A 72 -0.18 2.61 -18.82
C PRO A 72 1.10 1.77 -18.75
N ILE A 73 1.13 0.79 -17.86
CA ILE A 73 2.22 -0.20 -17.80
C ILE A 73 1.93 -1.27 -18.85
N ARG A 74 2.92 -1.56 -19.71
CA ARG A 74 2.84 -2.68 -20.66
C ARG A 74 3.14 -3.98 -19.93
N THR A 75 2.11 -4.80 -19.72
CA THR A 75 2.24 -6.13 -19.13
C THR A 75 2.27 -7.19 -20.23
N VAL A 76 3.23 -8.11 -20.17
CA VAL A 76 3.37 -9.23 -21.12
C VAL A 76 3.66 -10.53 -20.38
N THR A 77 3.12 -11.64 -20.90
CA THR A 77 3.47 -12.99 -20.47
C THR A 77 4.43 -13.58 -21.50
N LEU A 78 5.56 -14.11 -21.05
CA LEU A 78 6.59 -14.70 -21.91
C LEU A 78 6.83 -16.16 -21.50
N PRO A 79 6.95 -17.08 -22.48
CA PRO A 79 7.35 -18.45 -22.20
C PRO A 79 8.85 -18.51 -21.87
N MET A 80 9.28 -19.53 -21.14
CA MET A 80 10.65 -19.64 -20.61
C MET A 80 11.72 -19.71 -21.71
N GLU A 81 11.38 -20.22 -22.88
CA GLU A 81 12.26 -20.32 -24.04
C GLU A 81 12.68 -18.95 -24.60
N ARG A 82 11.94 -17.89 -24.26
CA ARG A 82 12.23 -16.50 -24.67
C ARG A 82 12.94 -15.70 -23.57
N LEU A 83 13.53 -16.37 -22.58
CA LEU A 83 14.24 -15.70 -21.50
C LEU A 83 15.40 -14.84 -22.03
N ASP A 84 16.13 -15.31 -23.04
CA ASP A 84 17.25 -14.56 -23.63
C ASP A 84 16.79 -13.23 -24.26
N GLU A 85 15.58 -13.18 -24.83
CA GLU A 85 14.99 -11.94 -25.34
C GLU A 85 14.67 -10.96 -24.21
N LEU A 86 14.17 -11.46 -23.07
CA LEU A 86 13.93 -10.63 -21.89
C LEU A 86 15.24 -10.06 -21.36
N VAL A 87 16.30 -10.88 -21.29
CA VAL A 87 17.63 -10.45 -20.87
C VAL A 87 18.18 -9.37 -21.82
N GLY A 88 18.03 -9.53 -23.14
CA GLY A 88 18.42 -8.50 -24.11
C GLY A 88 17.74 -7.16 -23.84
N ARG A 89 16.40 -7.18 -23.65
CA ARG A 89 15.64 -5.95 -23.30
C ARG A 89 16.07 -5.33 -21.99
N MET A 90 16.44 -6.14 -21.00
CA MET A 90 16.94 -5.66 -19.72
C MET A 90 18.29 -4.94 -19.89
N VAL A 91 19.20 -5.48 -20.72
CA VAL A 91 20.48 -4.83 -21.03
C VAL A 91 20.26 -3.47 -21.70
N ASP A 92 19.39 -3.40 -22.71
CA ASP A 92 19.07 -2.16 -23.41
C ASP A 92 18.48 -1.11 -22.46
N ALA A 93 17.52 -1.51 -21.62
CA ALA A 93 16.89 -0.62 -20.65
C ALA A 93 17.91 -0.06 -19.63
N VAL A 94 18.85 -0.88 -19.15
CA VAL A 94 19.90 -0.43 -18.24
C VAL A 94 20.88 0.51 -18.95
N ALA A 95 21.20 0.26 -20.21
CA ALA A 95 22.04 1.15 -21.01
C ALA A 95 21.40 2.54 -21.21
N GLU A 96 20.07 2.60 -21.28
CA GLU A 96 19.28 3.85 -21.28
C GLU A 96 19.16 4.51 -19.89
N GLY A 97 19.77 3.93 -18.85
CA GLY A 97 19.72 4.45 -17.48
C GLY A 97 18.46 4.07 -16.69
N GLN A 98 17.65 3.13 -17.19
CA GLN A 98 16.49 2.63 -16.48
C GLN A 98 16.89 1.64 -15.37
N LYS A 99 15.95 1.40 -14.45
CA LYS A 99 16.13 0.45 -13.33
C LYS A 99 15.20 -0.75 -13.50
N ILE A 100 15.66 -1.92 -13.06
CA ILE A 100 14.90 -3.16 -13.15
C ILE A 100 14.58 -3.68 -11.74
N TYR A 101 13.34 -4.11 -11.54
CA TYR A 101 12.92 -4.90 -10.38
C TYR A 101 12.76 -6.36 -10.80
N TRP A 102 13.47 -7.27 -10.13
CA TRP A 102 13.40 -8.71 -10.37
C TRP A 102 12.87 -9.43 -9.12
N ILE A 103 11.91 -10.32 -9.30
CA ILE A 103 11.27 -11.09 -8.23
C ILE A 103 11.49 -12.57 -8.55
N CYS A 104 12.10 -13.33 -7.63
CA CYS A 104 12.39 -14.76 -7.75
C CYS A 104 11.63 -15.58 -6.71
#